data_AF-A0A1B1ZKZ9-F1
#
_entry.id   AF-A0A1B1ZKZ9-F1
#
_cell.length_a   1.000
_cell.length_b   1.000
_cell.length_c   1.000
_cell.angle_alpha   90.00
_cell.angle_beta   90.00
_cell.angle_gamma   90.00
#
_symmetry.space_group_name_H-M   'P 1'
#
loop_
_entity.id
_entity.type
_entity.pdbx_description
1 polymer ?
#
loop_
_entity_poly.entity_id
_entity_poly.type
_entity_poly.pdbx_seq_one_letter_code
_entity_poly.pdbx_strand_id
1 'polypeptide(L)' 'MTTIRFLGTTSTGGSCPTAYETETEYLIQGSIVTDPDVLAQVAARGIGIPDHETVVAIPKALATFLPRVAE' A
#
# COMPACT_ATOMS: atom_id res chain seq x y z
N MET A 1 -12.86 18.62 -4.07
CA MET A 1 -13.01 17.21 -4.48
C MET A 1 -11.60 16.70 -4.71
N THR A 2 -11.20 15.61 -4.05
CA THR A 2 -9.85 15.05 -4.23
C THR A 2 -9.79 14.29 -5.56
N THR A 3 -8.89 14.70 -6.45
CA THR A 3 -8.68 14.01 -7.72
C THR A 3 -7.84 12.75 -7.48
N ILE A 4 -8.27 11.60 -8.00
CA ILE A 4 -7.54 10.34 -7.91
C ILE A 4 -6.97 10.02 -9.29
N ARG A 5 -5.65 9.85 -9.38
CA ARG A 5 -4.95 9.43 -10.60
C ARG A 5 -4.49 7.98 -10.49
N PHE A 6 -4.74 7.19 -11.52
CA PHE A 6 -4.22 5.81 -11.63
C PHE A 6 -2.73 5.83 -11.99
N LEU A 7 -1.93 5.00 -11.30
CA LEU A 7 -0.49 4.85 -11.55
C LEU A 7 -0.11 3.56 -12.22
N GLY A 8 -0.78 2.46 -11.88
CA GLY A 8 -0.46 1.17 -12.46
C GLY A 8 -0.97 0.01 -11.63
N THR A 9 -0.89 -1.17 -12.23
CA THR A 9 -1.21 -2.44 -11.59
C THR A 9 -0.21 -3.50 -12.05
N THR A 10 0.10 -4.44 -11.17
CA THR A 10 0.85 -5.65 -11.54
C THR A 10 -0.07 -6.83 -11.84
N SER A 11 -1.39 -6.61 -11.99
CA SER A 11 -2.37 -7.67 -12.22
C SER A 11 -2.54 -7.95 -13.72
N THR A 12 -2.24 -9.17 -14.16
CA THR A 12 -2.46 -9.62 -15.55
C THR A 12 -3.89 -10.16 -15.79
N GLY A 13 -4.76 -10.14 -14.77
CA GLY A 13 -6.04 -10.88 -14.80
C GLY A 13 -7.19 -10.34 -13.95
N GLY A 14 -7.13 -9.10 -13.46
CA GLY A 14 -8.30 -8.41 -12.89
C GLY A 14 -8.48 -8.45 -11.37
N SER A 15 -7.49 -8.89 -10.61
CA SER A 15 -7.50 -8.71 -9.15
C SER A 15 -6.11 -8.46 -8.60
N CYS A 16 -5.91 -7.23 -8.11
CA CYS A 16 -4.86 -6.72 -7.22
C CYS A 16 -3.38 -7.00 -7.57
N PRO A 17 -2.44 -6.16 -7.09
CA PRO A 17 -2.58 -4.83 -6.49
C PRO A 17 -2.65 -3.68 -7.52
N THR A 18 -3.14 -2.51 -7.10
CA THR A 18 -3.21 -1.28 -7.91
C THR A 18 -2.73 -0.07 -7.12
N ALA A 19 -1.98 0.81 -7.76
CA ALA A 19 -1.49 2.06 -7.18
C ALA A 19 -2.23 3.26 -7.80
N TYR A 20 -2.58 4.21 -6.96
CA TYR A 20 -3.17 5.51 -7.30
C TYR A 20 -2.43 6.61 -6.53
N GLU A 21 -2.62 7.86 -6.93
CA GLU A 21 -2.23 9.02 -6.14
C GLU A 21 -3.32 10.09 -6.10
N THR A 22 -3.30 10.84 -5.00
CA THR A 22 -3.94 12.15 -4.88
C THR A 22 -2.87 13.22 -5.05
N GLU A 23 -3.23 14.49 -4.82
CA GLU A 23 -2.27 15.59 -4.82
C GLU A 23 -1.21 15.46 -3.72
N THR A 24 -1.48 14.71 -2.64
CA THR A 24 -0.62 14.66 -1.45
C THR A 24 -0.27 13.26 -0.97
N GLU A 25 -0.95 12.22 -1.47
CA GLU A 25 -0.86 10.87 -0.91
C GLU A 25 -0.86 9.80 -2.00
N TYR A 26 -0.20 8.68 -1.71
CA TYR A 26 -0.36 7.45 -2.48
C TYR A 26 -1.46 6.60 -1.87
N LEU A 27 -2.34 6.07 -2.72
CA LEU A 27 -3.37 5.12 -2.33
C LEU A 27 -3.04 3.77 -2.97
N ILE A 28 -2.91 2.73 -2.16
CA ILE A 28 -2.44 1.42 -2.62
C ILE A 28 -3.46 0.36 -2.23
N GLN A 29 -3.96 -0.35 -3.24
CA GLN A 29 -4.81 -1.52 -3.06
C GLN A 29 -3.94 -2.78 -2.99
N GLY A 30 -4.14 -3.59 -1.95
CA GLY A 30 -3.48 -4.88 -1.77
C GLY A 30 -4.28 -5.81 -0.86
N SER A 31 -3.62 -6.83 -0.32
CA SER A 31 -4.24 -7.79 0.60
C SER A 31 -4.02 -7.36 2.05
N ILE A 32 -5.07 -7.35 2.86
CA ILE A 32 -4.93 -7.14 4.30
C ILE A 32 -4.12 -8.29 4.90
N VAL A 33 -3.08 -7.95 5.66
CA VAL A 33 -2.27 -8.94 6.37
C VAL A 33 -3.04 -9.43 7.59
N THR A 34 -3.27 -10.73 7.66
CA THR A 34 -3.94 -11.40 8.79
C THR A 34 -3.02 -12.33 9.57
N ASP A 35 -1.78 -12.52 9.10
CA ASP A 35 -0.80 -13.36 9.78
C ASP A 35 -0.35 -12.71 11.10
N PRO A 36 -0.58 -13.35 12.25
CA PRO A 36 -0.34 -12.75 13.56
C PRO A 36 1.16 -12.55 13.85
N ASP A 37 2.04 -13.38 13.27
CA ASP A 37 3.49 -13.24 13.48
C ASP A 37 4.01 -12.02 12.70
N VAL A 38 3.58 -11.85 11.45
CA VAL A 38 3.89 -10.65 10.66
C VAL A 38 3.36 -9.39 11.34
N LEU A 39 2.11 -9.40 11.81
CA LEU A 39 1.53 -8.25 12.50
C LEU A 39 2.26 -7.94 13.81
N ALA A 40 2.68 -8.95 14.59
CA ALA A 40 3.48 -8.74 15.79
C ALA A 40 4.85 -8.13 15.47
N GLN A 41 5.51 -8.58 14.41
CA GLN A 41 6.79 -8.01 13.96
C GLN A 41 6.65 -6.55 13.48
N VAL A 42 5.54 -6.22 12.80
CA VAL A 42 5.24 -4.83 12.40
C VAL A 42 4.91 -3.97 13.62
N ALA A 43 4.05 -4.45 14.51
CA ALA A 43 3.65 -3.73 15.72
C ALA A 43 4.81 -3.52 16.70
N ALA A 44 5.80 -4.43 16.72
CA ALA A 44 7.02 -4.26 17.50
C ALA A 44 7.92 -3.11 16.99
N ARG A 45 7.64 -2.58 15.78
CA ARG A 45 8.31 -1.39 15.25
C ARG A 45 7.49 -0.14 15.58
N GLY A 46 8.12 0.84 16.22
CA GLY A 46 7.49 2.13 16.51
C GLY A 46 6.48 2.06 17.67
N ILE A 47 5.32 2.69 17.49
CA ILE A 47 4.25 2.79 18.50
C ILE A 47 3.16 1.72 18.38
N GLY A 48 3.37 0.68 17.54
CA GLY A 48 2.36 -0.33 17.22
C GLY A 48 1.53 0.00 15.98
N ILE A 49 0.45 -0.77 15.77
CA ILE A 49 -0.57 -0.53 14.73
C ILE A 49 -1.83 -0.02 15.46
N PRO A 50 -2.17 1.27 15.36
CA PRO A 50 -3.40 1.83 15.93
C PRO A 50 -4.68 1.14 15.40
N ASP A 51 -5.78 1.22 16.15
CA ASP A 51 -7.06 0.58 15.79
C ASP A 51 -7.66 1.08 14.46
N HIS A 52 -7.25 2.27 14.00
CA HIS A 52 -7.71 2.86 12.74
C HIS A 52 -6.78 2.56 11.56
N GLU A 53 -5.71 1.82 11.78
CA GLU A 53 -4.73 1.44 10.74
C GLU A 53 -4.81 -0.06 10.43
N THR A 54 -4.29 -0.44 9.27
CA THR A 54 -4.13 -1.84 8.87
C THR A 54 -2.86 -2.02 8.05
N VAL A 55 -2.31 -3.23 8.03
CA VAL A 55 -1.15 -3.56 7.21
C VAL A 55 -1.62 -4.19 5.92
N VAL A 56 -1.23 -3.59 4.79
CA VAL A 56 -1.57 -4.06 3.45
C VAL A 56 -0.32 -4.62 2.77
N ALA A 57 -0.38 -5.89 2.39
CA ALA A 57 0.66 -6.53 1.59
C ALA A 57 0.47 -6.21 0.10
N ILE A 58 1.56 -5.77 -0.53
CA ILE A 58 1.65 -5.58 -1.98
C ILE A 58 2.90 -6.26 -2.57
N PRO A 59 2.81 -6.81 -3.78
CA PRO A 59 3.96 -7.16 -4.60
C PRO A 59 4.98 -6.02 -4.71
N LYS A 60 6.26 -6.33 -4.47
CA LYS A 60 7.36 -5.35 -4.61
C LYS A 60 7.42 -4.71 -6.00
N ALA A 61 7.02 -5.43 -7.04
CA ALA A 61 7.01 -4.92 -8.41
C ALA A 61 6.08 -3.69 -8.58
N LEU A 62 5.05 -3.53 -7.73
CA LEU A 62 4.16 -2.38 -7.75
C LEU A 62 4.90 -1.06 -7.45
N ALA A 63 6.01 -1.12 -6.68
CA ALA A 63 6.82 0.06 -6.38
C ALA A 63 7.37 0.75 -7.64
N THR A 64 7.46 0.04 -8.78
CA THR A 64 7.86 0.61 -10.08
C THR A 64 6.93 1.74 -10.55
N PHE A 65 5.67 1.72 -10.12
CA PHE A 65 4.68 2.73 -10.49
C PHE A 65 4.66 3.94 -9.55
N LEU A 66 5.33 3.86 -8.40
CA LEU A 66 5.42 4.97 -7.45
C LEU A 66 6.56 5.89 -7.90
N PRO A 67 6.29 7.16 -8.25
CA PRO A 67 7.35 8.07 -8.63
C PRO A 67 8.28 8.30 -7.43
N ARG A 68 9.58 8.36 -7.69
CA ARG A 68 10.52 8.82 -6.66
C ARG A 68 10.29 10.31 -6.46
N VAL A 69 9.84 10.69 -5.26
CA VAL A 69 9.95 12.08 -4.82
C VAL A 69 11.45 12.40 -4.74
N ALA A 70 11.88 13.40 -5.51
CA ALA A 70 13.23 13.94 -5.34
C ALA A 70 13.32 14.53 -3.93
N GLU A 71 14.36 14.15 -3.20
CA GLU A 71 14.66 14.69 -1.86
C GLU A 71 14.92 16.20 -1.90
#